data_AF-D7DC99-F1
#
_entry.id   AF-D7DC99-F1
#
_cell.length_a   1.000
_cell.length_b   1.000
_cell.length_c   1.000
_cell.angle_alpha   90.00
_cell.angle_beta   90.00
_cell.angle_gamma   90.00
#
_symmetry.space_group_name_H-M   'P 1'
#
loop_
_entity.id
_entity.type
_entity.pdbx_description
1 polymer ?
#
loop_
_entity_poly.entity_id
_entity_poly.type
_entity_poly.pdbx_seq_one_letter_code
_entity_poly.pdbx_strand_id
1 'polypeptide(L)'
;MRSSLGILVSVLILSIILFTPSFTLNTTYTADNQEITPLYNATRWSIPDTLPWYPIVVMGDNRPPNTHDISPPEIFYDIVNESAQIYPVAFIGTGDHVGIGSKEQYERFYWILKNSSIQNIWLAIGNHDLELHSESMNYWLTYFGPEYMYIDDIPNWRIAIINSETRLSMNWKKQILDAYSDLGNRSLIFVFHRPIFPKVNHNLDTERSSIFMNIIKDKDRVKLVLQGHYHGWGMQVKNNITWIITGGAGAPLYSYANNIIKPNLEIINHQYHYMILILYPNQTFTYIPVKVGPGSGELKAEKINDTAYLIHNSKLTIYNTSASMPVRVTYNLSIGTLYVQLLALPNSSTIINLEDTGEKYIIKSNATSWYAYLYNETDPDYSPIYEPQNNIIELKYIAPITTITSTTISTTHPSTTTIATTITSTPTAIQQPMGTTSTQTPSGGEGGEQYLLYITVVIVVIVIGVAGYLLIKK
;
A
#
# COMPACT_ATOMS: atom_id res chain seq x y z
N MET A 1 -19.25 74.12 26.83
CA MET A 1 -18.12 74.35 25.90
C MET A 1 -17.18 73.16 25.98
N ARG A 2 -16.73 72.63 24.83
CA ARG A 2 -15.50 71.81 24.59
C ARG A 2 -15.20 70.65 25.56
N SER A 3 -15.39 69.38 25.18
CA SER A 3 -14.51 68.56 24.30
C SER A 3 -13.11 68.31 24.93
N SER A 4 -12.53 67.11 24.92
CA SER A 4 -12.55 66.12 23.83
C SER A 4 -12.13 64.71 24.24
N LEU A 5 -12.80 63.71 23.64
CA LEU A 5 -12.21 62.58 22.90
C LEU A 5 -11.30 61.58 23.64
N GLY A 6 -11.90 60.48 24.12
CA GLY A 6 -11.24 59.18 24.31
C GLY A 6 -11.94 58.15 23.43
N ILE A 7 -11.24 57.55 22.47
CA ILE A 7 -11.83 56.67 21.44
C ILE A 7 -12.06 55.28 22.03
N LEU A 8 -13.32 54.82 22.04
CA LEU A 8 -13.67 53.44 22.38
C LEU A 8 -13.45 52.55 21.15
N VAL A 9 -12.31 51.86 21.08
CA VAL A 9 -12.08 50.82 20.05
C VAL A 9 -12.64 49.50 20.57
N SER A 10 -13.88 49.20 20.19
CA SER A 10 -14.51 47.91 20.43
C SER A 10 -13.87 46.84 19.53
N VAL A 11 -12.84 46.15 20.02
CA VAL A 11 -12.30 44.96 19.35
C VAL A 11 -13.29 43.82 19.52
N LEU A 12 -14.15 43.64 18.51
CA LEU A 12 -15.00 42.47 18.40
C LEU A 12 -14.09 41.27 18.09
N ILE A 13 -13.80 40.44 19.10
CA ILE A 13 -13.13 39.14 18.88
C ILE A 13 -14.14 38.24 18.18
N LEU A 14 -14.13 38.29 16.84
CA LEU A 14 -14.84 37.34 16.00
C LEU A 14 -14.08 36.01 16.10
N SER A 15 -14.47 35.18 17.07
CA SER A 15 -13.99 33.81 17.18
C SER A 15 -14.46 33.03 15.96
N ILE A 16 -13.60 32.98 14.94
CA ILE A 16 -13.74 32.07 13.80
C ILE A 16 -13.67 30.66 14.37
N ILE A 17 -14.85 30.06 14.58
CA ILE A 17 -14.97 28.62 14.72
C ILE A 17 -14.54 28.08 13.36
N LEU A 18 -13.31 27.58 13.30
CA LEU A 18 -12.84 26.76 12.20
C LEU A 18 -13.73 25.51 12.19
N PHE A 19 -14.76 25.55 11.34
CA PHE A 19 -15.51 24.38 10.95
C PHE A 19 -14.54 23.46 10.19
N THR A 20 -13.79 22.64 10.94
CA THR A 20 -13.27 21.39 10.40
C THR A 20 -14.51 20.58 9.99
N PRO A 21 -14.69 20.23 8.71
CA PRO A 21 -15.75 19.32 8.32
C PRO A 21 -15.37 17.93 8.84
N SER A 22 -15.76 17.64 10.08
CA SER A 22 -15.72 16.30 10.64
C SER A 22 -16.71 15.44 9.86
N PHE A 23 -16.25 14.89 8.74
CA PHE A 23 -16.99 13.91 7.96
C PHE A 23 -17.13 12.63 8.80
N THR A 24 -18.16 12.59 9.65
CA THR A 24 -18.63 11.35 10.22
C THR A 24 -19.15 10.49 9.07
N LEU A 25 -18.33 9.55 8.61
CA LEU A 25 -18.76 8.42 7.79
C LEU A 25 -19.73 7.55 8.61
N ASN A 26 -20.99 8.01 8.69
CA ASN A 26 -22.13 7.26 9.19
C ASN A 26 -22.52 6.20 8.15
N THR A 27 -21.60 5.27 7.89
CA THR A 27 -21.89 4.03 7.17
C THR A 27 -22.57 3.08 8.16
N THR A 28 -23.90 3.15 8.25
CA THR A 28 -24.69 2.11 8.92
C THR A 28 -24.47 0.80 8.19
N TYR A 29 -23.64 -0.07 8.75
CA TYR A 29 -23.15 -1.26 8.06
C TYR A 29 -24.20 -2.38 8.10
N THR A 30 -24.93 -2.54 7.00
CA THR A 30 -25.69 -3.74 6.70
C THR A 30 -24.82 -4.67 5.86
N ALA A 31 -24.32 -5.74 6.48
CA ALA A 31 -23.61 -6.82 5.81
C ALA A 31 -24.58 -7.64 4.94
N ASP A 32 -24.94 -7.10 3.77
CA ASP A 32 -25.95 -7.67 2.88
C ASP A 32 -25.30 -8.44 1.73
N ASN A 33 -25.04 -9.74 1.97
CA ASN A 33 -24.75 -10.81 1.01
C ASN A 33 -23.76 -10.56 -0.16
N GLN A 34 -22.92 -9.52 -0.12
CA GLN A 34 -21.86 -9.34 -1.12
C GLN A 34 -20.73 -10.35 -0.94
N GLU A 35 -20.34 -10.98 -2.06
CA GLU A 35 -19.14 -11.81 -2.15
C GLU A 35 -17.90 -10.94 -1.89
N ILE A 36 -17.12 -11.30 -0.87
CA ILE A 36 -15.90 -10.58 -0.52
C ILE A 36 -14.77 -11.01 -1.45
N THR A 37 -14.28 -10.08 -2.24
CA THR A 37 -13.03 -10.22 -3.00
C THR A 37 -11.90 -9.57 -2.19
N PRO A 38 -10.76 -10.25 -1.93
CA PRO A 38 -9.67 -9.68 -1.13
C PRO A 38 -9.15 -8.34 -1.69
N LEU A 39 -8.74 -7.38 -0.84
CA LEU A 39 -8.27 -6.04 -1.26
C LEU A 39 -7.22 -6.09 -2.37
N TYR A 40 -6.27 -7.02 -2.30
CA TYR A 40 -5.25 -7.26 -3.32
C TYR A 40 -5.85 -7.42 -4.75
N ASN A 41 -6.97 -8.14 -4.86
CA ASN A 41 -7.71 -8.33 -6.10
C ASN A 41 -8.72 -7.20 -6.34
N ALA A 42 -9.44 -6.77 -5.30
CA ALA A 42 -10.56 -5.83 -5.38
C ALA A 42 -10.15 -4.36 -5.59
N THR A 43 -8.86 -4.05 -5.51
CA THR A 43 -8.26 -2.73 -5.81
C THR A 43 -7.27 -2.79 -6.98
N ARG A 44 -7.19 -3.94 -7.67
CA ARG A 44 -6.22 -4.18 -8.73
C ARG A 44 -6.41 -3.22 -9.90
N TRP A 45 -5.34 -2.52 -10.27
CA TRP A 45 -5.26 -1.67 -11.45
C TRP A 45 -3.94 -1.93 -12.17
N SER A 46 -3.98 -2.10 -13.50
CA SER A 46 -2.78 -2.32 -14.30
C SER A 46 -1.99 -1.01 -14.39
N ILE A 47 -0.76 -1.02 -13.86
CA ILE A 47 0.13 0.13 -13.89
C ILE A 47 0.85 0.12 -15.25
N PRO A 48 0.81 1.19 -16.08
CA PRO A 48 1.58 1.24 -17.32
C PRO A 48 3.08 1.09 -17.08
N ASP A 49 3.73 0.18 -17.80
CA ASP A 49 5.18 -0.06 -17.71
C ASP A 49 6.06 1.05 -18.35
N THR A 50 5.44 2.09 -18.91
CA THR A 50 6.12 3.18 -19.60
C THR A 50 6.34 4.45 -18.77
N LEU A 51 5.71 4.58 -17.58
CA LEU A 51 5.70 5.85 -16.83
C LEU A 51 7.12 6.30 -16.39
N PRO A 52 7.44 7.61 -16.43
CA PRO A 52 8.76 8.11 -16.02
C PRO A 52 9.09 7.91 -14.54
N TRP A 53 8.08 7.82 -13.66
CA TRP A 53 8.22 7.57 -12.23
C TRP A 53 6.91 7.08 -11.59
N TYR A 54 7.04 6.36 -10.47
CA TYR A 54 5.95 5.58 -9.85
C TYR A 54 5.78 5.92 -8.36
N PRO A 55 4.82 6.80 -7.99
CA PRO A 55 4.53 7.13 -6.60
C PRO A 55 3.72 6.07 -5.89
N ILE A 56 4.25 5.63 -4.75
CA ILE A 56 3.66 4.64 -3.85
C ILE A 56 3.53 5.28 -2.47
N VAL A 57 2.38 5.15 -1.81
CA VAL A 57 2.27 5.46 -0.37
C VAL A 57 2.65 4.20 0.42
N VAL A 58 3.46 4.34 1.45
CA VAL A 58 3.87 3.26 2.35
C VAL A 58 3.58 3.66 3.79
N MET A 59 2.94 2.79 4.56
CA MET A 59 2.63 3.03 5.98
C MET A 59 2.62 1.71 6.77
N GLY A 60 2.65 1.78 8.10
CA GLY A 60 2.60 0.62 8.98
C GLY A 60 2.14 0.95 10.38
N ASP A 61 1.67 -0.05 11.11
CA ASP A 61 1.29 0.06 12.52
C ASP A 61 0.14 1.06 12.69
N ASN A 62 -0.96 0.82 11.98
CA ASN A 62 -2.17 1.65 11.99
C ASN A 62 -3.26 1.09 12.94
N ARG A 63 -3.01 0.00 13.66
CA ARG A 63 -3.98 -0.60 14.58
C ARG A 63 -4.42 0.40 15.68
N PRO A 64 -5.63 0.22 16.26
CA PRO A 64 -6.09 1.09 17.34
C PRO A 64 -5.21 1.00 18.61
N PRO A 65 -5.17 2.08 19.44
CA PRO A 65 -4.49 2.09 20.73
C PRO A 65 -4.99 1.00 21.69
N ASN A 66 -6.30 0.88 21.85
CA ASN A 66 -6.91 -0.31 22.44
C ASN A 66 -7.08 -1.36 21.35
N THR A 67 -6.36 -2.48 21.46
CA THR A 67 -6.34 -3.54 20.44
C THR A 67 -7.70 -4.20 20.23
N HIS A 68 -8.65 -4.05 21.15
CA HIS A 68 -10.01 -4.58 21.02
C HIS A 68 -10.98 -3.65 20.27
N ASP A 69 -10.60 -2.41 19.95
CA ASP A 69 -11.48 -1.49 19.22
C ASP A 69 -11.67 -1.95 17.76
N ILE A 70 -12.88 -1.81 17.22
CA ILE A 70 -13.20 -2.23 15.84
C ILE A 70 -12.65 -1.23 14.81
N SER A 71 -12.63 0.07 15.15
CA SER A 71 -12.18 1.12 14.23
C SER A 71 -10.70 1.45 14.40
N PRO A 72 -9.96 1.68 13.29
CA PRO A 72 -8.63 2.29 13.34
C PRO A 72 -8.63 3.70 13.99
N PRO A 73 -7.47 4.24 14.37
CA PRO A 73 -7.34 5.60 14.91
C PRO A 73 -7.51 6.67 13.83
N GLU A 74 -7.79 7.91 14.23
CA GLU A 74 -7.98 9.08 13.35
C GLU A 74 -6.82 9.27 12.35
N ILE A 75 -5.57 9.09 12.81
CA ILE A 75 -4.35 9.15 12.00
C ILE A 75 -4.40 8.24 10.77
N PHE A 76 -5.01 7.05 10.86
CA PHE A 76 -5.16 6.17 9.71
C PHE A 76 -6.13 6.75 8.67
N TYR A 77 -7.25 7.35 9.13
CA TYR A 77 -8.19 8.00 8.23
C TYR A 77 -7.57 9.22 7.55
N ASP A 78 -6.73 10.00 8.24
CA ASP A 78 -5.95 11.08 7.63
C ASP A 78 -5.04 10.56 6.52
N ILE A 79 -4.29 9.47 6.77
CA ILE A 79 -3.42 8.84 5.76
C ILE A 79 -4.24 8.35 4.54
N VAL A 80 -5.39 7.72 4.75
CA VAL A 80 -6.27 7.27 3.67
C VAL A 80 -6.82 8.45 2.86
N ASN A 81 -7.26 9.52 3.53
CA ASN A 81 -7.76 10.73 2.88
C ASN A 81 -6.66 11.43 2.07
N GLU A 82 -5.46 11.62 2.64
CA GLU A 82 -4.31 12.19 1.91
C GLU A 82 -3.89 11.28 0.74
N SER A 83 -3.94 9.96 0.90
CA SER A 83 -3.65 9.00 -0.18
C SER A 83 -4.64 9.11 -1.34
N ALA A 84 -5.91 9.41 -1.08
CA ALA A 84 -6.89 9.72 -2.12
C ALA A 84 -6.60 11.06 -2.83
N GLN A 85 -5.99 12.04 -2.15
CA GLN A 85 -5.53 13.30 -2.79
C GLN A 85 -4.25 13.11 -3.62
N ILE A 86 -3.33 12.25 -3.17
CA ILE A 86 -2.11 11.84 -3.89
C ILE A 86 -2.48 11.03 -5.14
N TYR A 87 -3.47 10.15 -4.98
CA TYR A 87 -3.90 9.12 -5.94
C TYR A 87 -2.71 8.30 -6.50
N PRO A 88 -1.94 7.62 -5.62
CA PRO A 88 -0.71 6.91 -5.99
C PRO A 88 -0.98 5.73 -6.93
N VAL A 89 0.05 5.19 -7.57
CA VAL A 89 -0.10 3.97 -8.41
C VAL A 89 -0.29 2.71 -7.56
N ALA A 90 0.12 2.75 -6.29
CA ALA A 90 -0.06 1.68 -5.30
C ALA A 90 0.02 2.19 -3.86
N PHE A 91 -0.43 1.37 -2.92
CA PHE A 91 -0.41 1.64 -1.49
C PHE A 91 0.07 0.40 -0.72
N ILE A 92 1.13 0.56 0.08
CA ILE A 92 1.79 -0.52 0.82
C ILE A 92 1.54 -0.39 2.32
N GLY A 93 1.06 -1.48 2.92
CA GLY A 93 1.01 -1.67 4.37
C GLY A 93 2.16 -2.55 4.85
N THR A 94 2.85 -2.17 5.93
CA THR A 94 3.94 -2.96 6.54
C THR A 94 3.49 -3.76 7.78
N GLY A 95 2.20 -4.07 7.90
CA GLY A 95 1.62 -4.89 8.98
C GLY A 95 1.10 -4.11 10.19
N ASP A 96 0.45 -4.85 11.10
CA ASP A 96 -0.32 -4.35 12.24
C ASP A 96 -1.45 -3.41 11.79
N HIS A 97 -2.29 -3.96 10.91
CA HIS A 97 -3.44 -3.30 10.31
C HIS A 97 -4.69 -3.39 11.20
N VAL A 98 -4.83 -4.49 11.94
CA VAL A 98 -5.91 -4.72 12.92
C VAL A 98 -5.35 -4.91 14.34
N GLY A 99 -6.21 -4.91 15.36
CA GLY A 99 -5.78 -4.88 16.76
C GLY A 99 -5.61 -6.25 17.43
N ILE A 100 -6.59 -7.15 17.28
CA ILE A 100 -6.55 -8.54 17.77
C ILE A 100 -6.84 -9.58 16.67
N GLY A 101 -7.09 -9.15 15.43
CA GLY A 101 -7.42 -10.06 14.33
C GLY A 101 -8.87 -10.58 14.34
N SER A 102 -9.82 -9.88 14.99
CA SER A 102 -11.23 -10.29 14.94
C SER A 102 -11.87 -10.01 13.57
N LYS A 103 -12.93 -10.75 13.23
CA LYS A 103 -13.62 -10.61 11.94
C LYS A 103 -14.11 -9.19 11.70
N GLU A 104 -14.63 -8.54 12.73
CA GLU A 104 -15.18 -7.18 12.70
C GLU A 104 -14.09 -6.14 12.38
N GLN A 105 -12.87 -6.34 12.90
CA GLN A 105 -11.72 -5.47 12.59
C GLN A 105 -11.28 -5.64 11.13
N TYR A 106 -11.20 -6.88 10.65
CA TYR A 106 -10.90 -7.17 9.24
C TYR A 106 -11.97 -6.57 8.30
N GLU A 107 -13.26 -6.75 8.60
CA GLU A 107 -14.35 -6.14 7.85
C GLU A 107 -14.30 -4.61 7.88
N ARG A 108 -14.08 -4.01 9.05
CA ARG A 108 -14.01 -2.55 9.18
C ARG A 108 -12.86 -1.98 8.36
N PHE A 109 -11.67 -2.57 8.45
CA PHE A 109 -10.50 -2.13 7.70
C PHE A 109 -10.68 -2.33 6.18
N TYR A 110 -11.22 -3.49 5.78
CA TYR A 110 -11.58 -3.80 4.39
C TYR A 110 -12.48 -2.72 3.79
N TRP A 111 -13.59 -2.36 4.45
CA TRP A 111 -14.53 -1.40 3.89
C TRP A 111 -14.05 0.05 3.91
N ILE A 112 -13.11 0.42 4.79
CA ILE A 112 -12.46 1.74 4.71
C ILE A 112 -11.61 1.80 3.42
N LEU A 113 -10.74 0.82 3.21
CA LEU A 113 -9.84 0.82 2.06
C LEU A 113 -10.55 0.54 0.73
N LYS A 114 -11.49 -0.41 0.68
CA LYS A 114 -12.25 -0.75 -0.53
C LYS A 114 -13.03 0.44 -1.11
N ASN A 115 -13.43 1.39 -0.26
CA ASN A 115 -14.18 2.59 -0.62
C ASN A 115 -13.30 3.85 -0.78
N SER A 116 -11.99 3.76 -0.57
CA SER A 116 -11.07 4.91 -0.50
C SER A 116 -10.55 5.45 -1.84
N SER A 117 -11.03 4.92 -2.98
CA SER A 117 -10.48 5.11 -4.34
C SER A 117 -9.00 4.73 -4.57
N ILE A 118 -8.28 4.31 -3.53
CA ILE A 118 -6.89 3.85 -3.61
C ILE A 118 -6.79 2.57 -4.47
N GLN A 119 -5.84 2.58 -5.40
CA GLN A 119 -5.51 1.46 -6.29
C GLN A 119 -4.35 0.64 -5.72
N ASN A 120 -4.28 -0.64 -6.11
CA ASN A 120 -3.17 -1.56 -5.83
C ASN A 120 -2.73 -1.55 -4.36
N ILE A 121 -3.65 -1.98 -3.49
CA ILE A 121 -3.40 -2.11 -2.06
C ILE A 121 -2.67 -3.43 -1.79
N TRP A 122 -1.47 -3.33 -1.23
CA TRP A 122 -0.55 -4.44 -1.02
C TRP A 122 -0.09 -4.47 0.44
N LEU A 123 -0.52 -5.45 1.23
CA LEU A 123 -0.34 -5.47 2.68
C LEU A 123 0.61 -6.60 3.12
N ALA A 124 1.54 -6.30 4.01
CA ALA A 124 2.35 -7.28 4.74
C ALA A 124 1.63 -7.69 6.04
N ILE A 125 1.79 -8.94 6.46
CA ILE A 125 1.27 -9.42 7.75
C ILE A 125 2.15 -8.90 8.90
N GLY A 126 1.52 -8.26 9.90
CA GLY A 126 2.09 -7.99 11.21
C GLY A 126 1.62 -8.97 12.29
N ASN A 127 2.11 -8.81 13.52
CA ASN A 127 1.82 -9.78 14.57
C ASN A 127 0.42 -9.59 15.16
N HIS A 128 -0.07 -8.36 15.29
CA HIS A 128 -1.45 -8.11 15.72
C HIS A 128 -2.49 -8.58 14.69
N ASP A 129 -2.09 -8.78 13.43
CA ASP A 129 -2.94 -9.34 12.39
C ASP A 129 -3.17 -10.86 12.56
N LEU A 130 -2.34 -11.58 13.34
CA LEU A 130 -2.43 -13.04 13.52
C LEU A 130 -2.51 -13.55 14.97
N GLU A 131 -1.85 -12.88 15.91
CA GLU A 131 -1.42 -13.48 17.18
C GLU A 131 -2.56 -13.70 18.20
N LEU A 132 -3.64 -12.94 18.11
CA LEU A 132 -4.63 -12.81 19.19
C LEU A 132 -6.00 -13.45 18.88
N HIS A 133 -6.19 -14.03 17.68
CA HIS A 133 -7.42 -14.75 17.32
C HIS A 133 -7.13 -15.92 16.35
N SER A 134 -7.64 -17.12 16.64
CA SER A 134 -7.25 -18.35 15.96
C SER A 134 -7.65 -18.45 14.48
N GLU A 135 -8.66 -17.68 14.06
CA GLU A 135 -9.13 -17.65 12.67
C GLU A 135 -8.50 -16.53 11.83
N SER A 136 -7.62 -15.69 12.41
CA SER A 136 -7.18 -14.45 11.76
C SER A 136 -6.54 -14.66 10.38
N MET A 137 -5.83 -15.76 10.15
CA MET A 137 -5.28 -16.10 8.83
C MET A 137 -6.39 -16.37 7.80
N ASN A 138 -7.52 -16.98 8.19
CA ASN A 138 -8.66 -17.16 7.30
C ASN A 138 -9.29 -15.80 6.95
N TYR A 139 -9.36 -14.88 7.93
CA TYR A 139 -9.85 -13.53 7.68
C TYR A 139 -8.88 -12.73 6.79
N TRP A 140 -7.57 -12.82 7.01
CA TRP A 140 -6.54 -12.23 6.14
C TRP A 140 -6.70 -12.66 4.67
N LEU A 141 -6.79 -13.98 4.45
CA LEU A 141 -6.98 -14.56 3.11
C LEU A 141 -8.32 -14.18 2.48
N THR A 142 -9.35 -13.92 3.29
CA THR A 142 -10.69 -13.50 2.83
C THR A 142 -10.73 -12.02 2.46
N TYR A 143 -10.25 -11.15 3.33
CA TYR A 143 -10.44 -9.70 3.20
C TYR A 143 -9.25 -9.00 2.54
N PHE A 144 -8.01 -9.41 2.79
CA PHE A 144 -6.84 -8.61 2.40
C PHE A 144 -6.08 -9.21 1.20
N GLY A 145 -5.68 -10.48 1.26
CA GLY A 145 -4.93 -11.12 0.17
C GLY A 145 -4.10 -12.33 0.61
N PRO A 146 -3.11 -12.76 -0.18
CA PRO A 146 -2.27 -13.92 0.13
C PRO A 146 -1.38 -13.68 1.38
N GLU A 147 -0.83 -14.77 1.95
CA GLU A 147 0.15 -14.68 3.07
C GLU A 147 1.43 -13.90 2.67
N TYR A 148 1.86 -14.06 1.42
CA TYR A 148 3.01 -13.37 0.81
C TYR A 148 2.82 -13.26 -0.70
N MET A 149 3.49 -12.30 -1.33
CA MET A 149 3.31 -11.98 -2.75
C MET A 149 4.52 -11.26 -3.36
N TYR A 150 4.69 -11.44 -4.67
CA TYR A 150 5.71 -10.76 -5.47
C TYR A 150 5.02 -9.94 -6.55
N ILE A 151 5.37 -8.65 -6.61
CA ILE A 151 4.81 -7.67 -7.53
C ILE A 151 5.91 -7.31 -8.54
N ASP A 152 5.64 -7.55 -9.83
CA ASP A 152 6.56 -7.27 -10.93
C ASP A 152 6.03 -6.18 -11.89
N ASP A 153 4.96 -5.48 -11.48
CA ASP A 153 4.20 -4.49 -12.26
C ASP A 153 4.91 -3.15 -12.50
N ILE A 154 6.03 -2.92 -11.81
CA ILE A 154 6.81 -1.69 -11.94
C ILE A 154 8.09 -2.03 -12.69
N PRO A 155 8.40 -1.36 -13.81
CA PRO A 155 9.53 -1.69 -14.68
C PRO A 155 10.84 -1.79 -13.91
N ASN A 156 11.57 -2.88 -14.15
CA ASN A 156 12.86 -3.16 -13.51
C ASN A 156 12.82 -3.21 -11.97
N TRP A 157 11.64 -3.37 -11.36
CA TRP A 157 11.45 -3.55 -9.92
C TRP A 157 10.66 -4.81 -9.62
N ARG A 158 11.05 -5.50 -8.54
CA ARG A 158 10.20 -6.45 -7.83
C ARG A 158 9.98 -5.95 -6.42
N ILE A 159 8.73 -5.93 -5.97
CA ILE A 159 8.38 -5.72 -4.57
C ILE A 159 7.95 -7.06 -3.99
N ALA A 160 8.71 -7.57 -3.03
CA ALA A 160 8.47 -8.84 -2.36
C ALA A 160 7.92 -8.60 -0.96
N ILE A 161 6.61 -8.81 -0.82
CA ILE A 161 5.90 -8.69 0.45
C ILE A 161 5.86 -10.07 1.09
N ILE A 162 6.54 -10.23 2.23
CA ILE A 162 6.77 -11.52 2.88
C ILE A 162 6.36 -11.48 4.35
N ASN A 163 5.92 -12.62 4.88
CA ASN A 163 5.38 -12.74 6.23
C ASN A 163 6.51 -13.03 7.24
N SER A 164 6.88 -12.04 8.06
CA SER A 164 7.86 -12.23 9.15
C SER A 164 7.33 -13.08 10.31
N GLU A 165 6.02 -13.16 10.46
CA GLU A 165 5.31 -13.85 11.56
C GLU A 165 5.08 -15.35 11.26
N THR A 166 5.43 -15.80 10.06
CA THR A 166 5.39 -17.21 9.68
C THR A 166 6.32 -18.04 10.59
N ARG A 167 6.00 -19.33 10.78
CA ARG A 167 6.80 -20.22 11.65
C ARG A 167 8.24 -20.35 11.11
N LEU A 168 9.22 -20.38 12.03
CA LEU A 168 10.67 -20.38 11.75
C LEU A 168 11.09 -21.38 10.67
N SER A 169 10.59 -22.61 10.75
CA SER A 169 10.98 -23.72 9.88
C SER A 169 10.30 -23.66 8.52
N MET A 170 11.10 -23.69 7.45
CA MET A 170 10.73 -23.75 6.03
C MET A 170 10.22 -22.43 5.42
N ASN A 171 9.13 -21.83 5.92
CA ASN A 171 8.41 -20.77 5.20
C ASN A 171 9.21 -19.47 5.05
N TRP A 172 9.81 -18.95 6.13
CA TRP A 172 10.59 -17.70 6.09
C TRP A 172 11.72 -17.76 5.04
N LYS A 173 12.54 -18.82 5.09
CA LYS A 173 13.62 -19.05 4.12
C LYS A 173 13.09 -19.22 2.69
N LYS A 174 11.98 -19.93 2.50
CA LYS A 174 11.37 -20.15 1.17
C LYS A 174 10.95 -18.83 0.54
N GLN A 175 10.20 -17.99 1.26
CA GLN A 175 9.71 -16.70 0.74
C GLN A 175 10.87 -15.78 0.29
N ILE A 176 11.97 -15.74 1.05
CA ILE A 176 13.15 -14.94 0.68
C ILE A 176 13.84 -15.52 -0.58
N LEU A 177 13.90 -16.84 -0.73
CA LEU A 177 14.50 -17.48 -1.92
C LEU A 177 13.63 -17.30 -3.17
N ASP A 178 12.32 -17.51 -3.05
CA ASP A 178 11.35 -17.34 -4.12
C ASP A 178 11.33 -15.90 -4.66
N ALA A 179 11.50 -14.89 -3.79
CA ALA A 179 11.64 -13.49 -4.20
C ALA A 179 12.76 -13.26 -5.23
N TYR A 180 13.79 -14.11 -5.25
CA TYR A 180 14.87 -14.10 -6.25
C TYR A 180 14.63 -14.99 -7.48
N SER A 181 13.63 -15.87 -7.47
CA SER A 181 13.32 -16.71 -8.64
C SER A 181 12.89 -15.82 -9.80
N ASP A 182 13.46 -16.04 -10.99
CA ASP A 182 13.02 -15.37 -12.23
C ASP A 182 13.08 -13.82 -12.17
N LEU A 183 13.96 -13.27 -11.32
CA LEU A 183 14.10 -11.82 -11.08
C LEU A 183 14.59 -11.05 -12.32
N GLY A 184 15.17 -11.74 -13.32
CA GLY A 184 15.65 -11.12 -14.57
C GLY A 184 16.65 -9.99 -14.30
N ASN A 185 16.33 -8.78 -14.78
CA ASN A 185 17.10 -7.55 -14.51
C ASN A 185 16.53 -6.64 -13.42
N ARG A 186 15.48 -7.07 -12.69
CA ARG A 186 14.81 -6.27 -11.65
C ARG A 186 15.67 -6.05 -10.40
N SER A 187 15.65 -4.84 -9.85
CA SER A 187 16.03 -4.58 -8.46
C SER A 187 14.93 -5.04 -7.51
N LEU A 188 15.31 -5.42 -6.30
CA LEU A 188 14.43 -6.05 -5.31
C LEU A 188 14.20 -5.12 -4.12
N ILE A 189 12.93 -4.98 -3.75
CA ILE A 189 12.46 -4.34 -2.52
C ILE A 189 11.82 -5.43 -1.67
N PHE A 190 12.20 -5.55 -0.40
CA PHE A 190 11.49 -6.41 0.56
C PHE A 190 10.54 -5.57 1.42
N VAL A 191 9.38 -6.14 1.75
CA VAL A 191 8.42 -5.57 2.69
C VAL A 191 8.04 -6.66 3.69
N PHE A 192 8.25 -6.43 4.98
CA PHE A 192 7.86 -7.34 6.07
C PHE A 192 7.80 -6.59 7.39
N HIS A 193 6.99 -7.07 8.33
CA HIS A 193 6.63 -6.27 9.50
C HIS A 193 7.79 -6.02 10.48
N ARG A 194 8.36 -7.07 11.10
CA ARG A 194 9.35 -6.87 12.18
C ARG A 194 10.73 -6.46 11.66
N PRO A 195 11.35 -5.38 12.17
CA PRO A 195 12.54 -4.82 11.57
C PRO A 195 13.82 -5.60 11.86
N ILE A 196 14.68 -5.73 10.86
CA ILE A 196 16.08 -6.17 11.02
C ILE A 196 16.98 -4.95 11.31
N PHE A 197 16.77 -3.83 10.62
CA PHE A 197 17.49 -2.56 10.81
C PHE A 197 16.58 -1.33 10.63
N PRO A 198 16.85 -0.19 11.31
CA PRO A 198 17.81 -0.04 12.41
C PRO A 198 17.50 -0.89 13.64
N LYS A 199 18.45 -0.97 14.59
CA LYS A 199 18.22 -1.65 15.86
C LYS A 199 17.50 -0.73 16.83
N VAL A 200 16.29 -1.14 17.21
CA VAL A 200 15.26 -0.32 17.89
C VAL A 200 14.62 -1.06 19.07
N ASN A 201 15.25 -2.14 19.55
CA ASN A 201 14.77 -3.01 20.65
C ASN A 201 13.44 -3.76 20.38
N HIS A 202 12.83 -3.57 19.21
CA HIS A 202 11.66 -4.29 18.69
C HIS A 202 12.02 -4.99 17.37
N ASN A 203 13.19 -5.63 17.33
CA ASN A 203 13.68 -6.23 16.10
C ASN A 203 13.25 -7.69 15.95
N LEU A 204 13.19 -8.14 14.70
CA LEU A 204 13.13 -9.54 14.34
C LEU A 204 14.25 -10.32 15.06
N ASP A 205 13.95 -11.55 15.48
CA ASP A 205 14.87 -12.38 16.26
C ASP A 205 16.20 -12.63 15.52
N THR A 206 17.21 -13.06 16.27
CA THR A 206 18.57 -13.25 15.76
C THR A 206 18.68 -14.37 14.73
N GLU A 207 17.84 -15.41 14.80
CA GLU A 207 17.84 -16.53 13.86
C GLU A 207 17.26 -16.10 12.51
N ARG A 208 16.02 -15.59 12.49
CA ARG A 208 15.38 -15.07 11.26
C ARG A 208 16.18 -13.94 10.63
N SER A 209 16.71 -13.02 11.44
CA SER A 209 17.61 -11.96 10.98
C SER A 209 18.86 -12.55 10.29
N SER A 210 19.48 -13.58 10.90
CA SER A 210 20.68 -14.21 10.34
C SER A 210 20.38 -15.00 9.07
N ILE A 211 19.23 -15.68 8.98
CA ILE A 211 18.77 -16.35 7.77
C ILE A 211 18.58 -15.33 6.64
N PHE A 212 17.85 -14.23 6.89
CA PHE A 212 17.63 -13.18 5.90
C PHE A 212 18.95 -12.59 5.42
N MET A 213 19.79 -12.10 6.33
CA MET A 213 21.10 -11.53 6.01
C MET A 213 22.01 -12.50 5.25
N ASN A 214 21.96 -13.80 5.55
CA ASN A 214 22.74 -14.81 4.83
C ASN A 214 22.22 -15.11 3.41
N ILE A 215 20.96 -14.82 3.08
CA ILE A 215 20.42 -15.03 1.73
C ILE A 215 20.61 -13.77 0.87
N ILE A 216 20.53 -12.57 1.46
CA ILE A 216 20.64 -11.31 0.73
C ILE A 216 22.08 -10.82 0.51
N LYS A 217 23.04 -11.24 1.35
CA LYS A 217 24.44 -10.75 1.32
C LYS A 217 25.18 -11.02 0.01
N ASP A 218 24.81 -12.08 -0.72
CA ASP A 218 25.51 -12.53 -1.92
C ASP A 218 24.88 -11.95 -3.21
N LYS A 219 24.01 -10.93 -3.09
CA LYS A 219 23.16 -10.43 -4.18
C LYS A 219 22.92 -8.90 -4.11
N ASP A 220 23.67 -8.12 -4.89
CA ASP A 220 23.60 -6.64 -5.02
C ASP A 220 22.25 -6.07 -5.55
N ARG A 221 21.22 -6.91 -5.65
CA ARG A 221 19.90 -6.60 -6.22
C ARG A 221 18.93 -6.01 -5.22
N VAL A 222 19.10 -6.27 -3.91
CA VAL A 222 18.28 -5.62 -2.89
C VAL A 222 18.69 -4.16 -2.79
N LYS A 223 17.73 -3.24 -2.91
CA LYS A 223 17.97 -1.79 -2.80
C LYS A 223 17.33 -1.20 -1.54
N LEU A 224 16.16 -1.72 -1.18
CA LEU A 224 15.30 -1.18 -0.14
C LEU A 224 14.64 -2.30 0.67
N VAL A 225 14.50 -2.11 1.98
CA VAL A 225 13.74 -2.98 2.87
C VAL A 225 12.80 -2.11 3.70
N LEU A 226 11.49 -2.37 3.63
CA LEU A 226 10.42 -1.61 4.26
C LEU A 226 9.80 -2.40 5.41
N GLN A 227 9.73 -1.80 6.59
CA GLN A 227 9.36 -2.45 7.84
C GLN A 227 8.41 -1.60 8.69
N GLY A 228 7.73 -2.23 9.64
CA GLY A 228 6.88 -1.61 10.67
C GLY A 228 7.34 -2.04 12.07
N HIS A 229 6.38 -2.42 12.92
CA HIS A 229 6.49 -2.97 14.29
C HIS A 229 7.08 -2.04 15.35
N TYR A 230 8.05 -1.21 14.96
CA TYR A 230 8.52 -0.11 15.78
C TYR A 230 7.68 1.12 15.46
N HIS A 231 6.88 1.56 16.44
CA HIS A 231 5.93 2.66 16.28
C HIS A 231 6.64 4.04 16.22
N GLY A 232 7.31 4.32 15.10
CA GLY A 232 8.15 5.48 14.86
C GLY A 232 8.90 5.37 13.53
N TRP A 233 9.68 6.40 13.18
CA TRP A 233 10.50 6.39 11.98
C TRP A 233 11.89 5.83 12.29
N GLY A 234 12.42 5.00 11.40
CA GLY A 234 13.81 4.59 11.42
C GLY A 234 14.35 4.45 10.01
N MET A 235 15.55 4.94 9.76
CA MET A 235 16.27 4.73 8.51
C MET A 235 17.70 4.28 8.80
N GLN A 236 18.20 3.29 8.07
CA GLN A 236 19.62 2.96 8.10
C GLN A 236 20.10 2.54 6.71
N VAL A 237 21.24 3.08 6.26
CA VAL A 237 21.96 2.52 5.11
C VAL A 237 22.98 1.51 5.64
N LYS A 238 22.86 0.25 5.24
CA LYS A 238 23.77 -0.83 5.65
C LYS A 238 23.91 -1.88 4.55
N ASN A 239 25.15 -2.25 4.25
CA ASN A 239 25.51 -3.17 3.16
C ASN A 239 24.96 -2.72 1.79
N ASN A 240 25.01 -1.41 1.51
CA ASN A 240 24.46 -0.77 0.30
C ASN A 240 22.94 -0.96 0.10
N ILE A 241 22.22 -1.35 1.15
CA ILE A 241 20.76 -1.45 1.21
C ILE A 241 20.26 -0.34 2.12
N THR A 242 19.20 0.36 1.71
CA THR A 242 18.45 1.26 2.58
C THR A 242 17.40 0.45 3.34
N TRP A 243 17.39 0.57 4.65
CA TRP A 243 16.45 -0.08 5.55
C TRP A 243 15.57 1.01 6.16
N ILE A 244 14.25 0.91 6.00
CA ILE A 244 13.29 1.88 6.51
C ILE A 244 12.29 1.16 7.42
N ILE A 245 11.97 1.82 8.53
CA ILE A 245 10.87 1.54 9.45
C ILE A 245 9.92 2.73 9.34
N THR A 246 8.66 2.47 9.02
CA THR A 246 7.62 3.49 8.81
C THR A 246 6.35 3.18 9.62
N GLY A 247 6.51 2.71 10.86
CA GLY A 247 5.44 2.32 11.76
C GLY A 247 4.68 3.49 12.42
N GLY A 248 4.50 4.59 11.68
CA GLY A 248 3.92 5.83 12.18
C GLY A 248 2.42 6.00 11.93
N ALA A 249 1.68 4.96 11.53
CA ALA A 249 0.36 5.15 10.93
C ALA A 249 -0.83 5.19 11.92
N GLY A 250 -0.58 5.13 13.23
CA GLY A 250 -1.59 5.46 14.24
C GLY A 250 -1.53 4.66 15.55
N ALA A 251 -0.79 3.55 15.61
CA ALA A 251 -0.56 2.82 16.84
C ALA A 251 0.25 3.67 17.85
N PRO A 252 0.15 3.40 19.18
CA PRO A 252 0.77 4.25 20.20
C PRO A 252 2.28 4.37 20.05
N LEU A 253 2.77 5.55 19.68
CA LEU A 253 4.16 5.81 19.34
C LEU A 253 5.12 5.51 20.50
N TYR A 254 6.27 4.91 20.18
CA TYR A 254 7.28 4.59 21.17
C TYR A 254 8.04 5.83 21.64
N SER A 255 8.37 5.84 22.94
CA SER A 255 8.89 7.00 23.68
C SER A 255 10.23 6.77 24.39
N TYR A 256 10.68 5.51 24.49
CA TYR A 256 11.85 5.14 25.28
C TYR A 256 13.18 5.33 24.54
N ALA A 257 13.17 5.48 23.21
CA ALA A 257 14.35 5.73 22.42
C ALA A 257 14.61 7.23 22.29
N ASN A 258 15.88 7.63 22.28
CA ASN A 258 16.27 8.98 21.89
C ASN A 258 16.25 9.11 20.37
N ASN A 259 15.92 10.31 19.87
CA ASN A 259 16.10 10.60 18.45
C ASN A 259 17.59 10.49 18.08
N ILE A 260 17.87 9.84 16.95
CA ILE A 260 19.20 9.74 16.35
C ILE A 260 19.09 10.33 14.94
N ILE A 261 20.00 11.24 14.58
CA ILE A 261 20.11 11.73 13.21
C ILE A 261 21.60 11.72 12.84
N LYS A 262 21.97 10.83 11.92
CA LYS A 262 23.32 10.63 11.37
C LYS A 262 23.19 10.29 9.88
N PRO A 263 24.20 10.58 9.03
CA PRO A 263 24.08 10.45 7.57
C PRO A 263 23.59 9.09 7.03
N ASN A 264 23.83 7.99 7.77
CA ASN A 264 23.41 6.63 7.41
C ASN A 264 22.54 5.97 8.50
N LEU A 265 22.03 6.73 9.48
CA LEU A 265 21.20 6.21 10.58
C LEU A 265 20.32 7.32 11.17
N GLU A 266 19.01 7.17 11.02
CA GLU A 266 17.99 7.99 11.64
C GLU A 266 17.07 7.12 12.51
N ILE A 267 16.66 7.67 13.66
CA ILE A 267 15.55 7.18 14.48
C ILE A 267 14.80 8.42 14.94
N ILE A 268 13.52 8.55 14.60
CA ILE A 268 12.68 9.69 14.99
C ILE A 268 11.40 9.15 15.62
N ASN A 269 11.18 9.58 16.86
CA ASN A 269 10.11 9.10 17.72
C ASN A 269 9.05 10.18 17.87
N HIS A 270 7.87 9.80 18.38
CA HIS A 270 6.76 10.73 18.62
C HIS A 270 6.29 11.52 17.38
N GLN A 271 6.44 10.98 16.17
CA GLN A 271 5.84 11.54 14.95
C GLN A 271 4.97 10.49 14.25
N TYR A 272 3.68 10.77 14.10
CA TYR A 272 2.82 10.05 13.17
C TYR A 272 3.20 10.44 11.73
N HIS A 273 3.32 9.45 10.87
CA HIS A 273 3.80 9.64 9.50
C HIS A 273 3.38 8.49 8.58
N TYR A 274 3.46 8.76 7.29
CA TYR A 274 3.59 7.78 6.22
C TYR A 274 4.81 8.15 5.37
N MET A 275 5.14 7.30 4.39
CA MET A 275 6.23 7.56 3.47
C MET A 275 5.70 7.59 2.03
N ILE A 276 6.05 8.63 1.27
CA ILE A 276 6.02 8.58 -0.19
C ILE A 276 7.29 7.86 -0.65
N LEU A 277 7.14 6.82 -1.46
CA LEU A 277 8.22 6.16 -2.19
C LEU A 277 8.01 6.43 -3.68
N ILE A 278 9.03 6.93 -4.38
CA ILE A 278 9.00 7.09 -5.83
C ILE A 278 10.05 6.16 -6.44
N LEU A 279 9.58 5.21 -7.24
CA LEU A 279 10.45 4.31 -8.02
C LEU A 279 10.63 4.86 -9.43
N TYR A 280 11.82 4.67 -9.99
CA TYR A 280 12.15 5.10 -11.35
C TYR A 280 12.57 3.88 -12.21
N PRO A 281 12.25 3.83 -13.52
CA PRO A 281 12.63 2.72 -14.41
C PRO A 281 14.13 2.39 -14.44
N ASN A 282 14.98 3.38 -14.14
CA ASN A 282 16.44 3.24 -14.07
C ASN A 282 16.96 2.52 -12.80
N GLN A 283 16.08 1.93 -11.99
CA GLN A 283 16.39 1.24 -10.72
C GLN A 283 16.97 2.14 -9.61
N THR A 284 16.74 3.45 -9.69
CA THR A 284 16.89 4.38 -8.57
C THR A 284 15.53 4.64 -7.89
N PHE A 285 15.56 5.14 -6.65
CA PHE A 285 14.36 5.52 -5.91
C PHE A 285 14.62 6.76 -5.07
N THR A 286 13.56 7.50 -4.74
CA THR A 286 13.55 8.55 -3.72
C THR A 286 12.43 8.29 -2.73
N TYR A 287 12.52 8.84 -1.52
CA TYR A 287 11.46 8.73 -0.53
C TYR A 287 11.31 10.02 0.29
N ILE A 288 10.11 10.25 0.83
CA ILE A 288 9.77 11.41 1.63
C ILE A 288 8.97 10.93 2.85
N PRO A 289 9.48 11.03 4.08
CA PRO A 289 8.73 10.73 5.29
C PRO A 289 7.79 11.91 5.62
N VAL A 290 6.51 11.77 5.28
CA VAL A 290 5.49 12.82 5.40
C VAL A 290 4.79 12.72 6.75
N LYS A 291 4.77 13.84 7.48
CA LYS A 291 4.09 13.96 8.77
C LYS A 291 2.57 13.95 8.56
N VAL A 292 1.82 13.38 9.50
CA VAL A 292 0.34 13.37 9.47
C VAL A 292 -0.23 13.77 10.84
N GLY A 293 -1.52 14.09 10.89
CA GLY A 293 -2.21 14.60 12.07
C GLY A 293 -2.05 16.11 12.29
N PRO A 294 -2.42 16.64 13.46
CA PRO A 294 -2.48 18.07 13.73
C PRO A 294 -1.17 18.82 13.46
N GLY A 295 -1.25 19.91 12.70
CA GLY A 295 -0.07 20.74 12.37
C GLY A 295 0.94 20.05 11.44
N SER A 296 0.49 19.12 10.59
CA SER A 296 1.30 18.49 9.55
C SER A 296 1.21 19.15 8.16
N GLY A 297 0.45 20.24 8.05
CA GLY A 297 0.09 20.88 6.78
C GLY A 297 -1.04 20.14 6.06
N GLU A 298 -1.46 20.68 4.92
CA GLU A 298 -2.56 20.16 4.10
C GLU A 298 -2.04 19.83 2.68
N LEU A 299 -2.56 18.73 2.11
CA LEU A 299 -2.57 18.49 0.66
C LEU A 299 -4.03 18.40 0.22
N LYS A 300 -4.42 19.22 -0.76
CA LYS A 300 -5.79 19.21 -1.33
C LYS A 300 -5.72 19.30 -2.85
N ALA A 301 -6.28 18.31 -3.54
CA ALA A 301 -6.42 18.26 -5.00
C ALA A 301 -7.90 18.45 -5.37
N GLU A 302 -8.29 19.71 -5.63
CA GLU A 302 -9.67 20.11 -5.85
C GLU A 302 -9.97 20.28 -7.34
N LYS A 303 -11.00 19.57 -7.83
CA LYS A 303 -11.56 19.79 -9.16
C LYS A 303 -12.40 21.09 -9.13
N ILE A 304 -11.88 22.17 -9.70
CA ILE A 304 -12.58 23.47 -9.75
C ILE A 304 -13.82 23.38 -10.66
N ASN A 305 -13.68 22.70 -11.79
CA ASN A 305 -14.70 22.45 -12.80
C ASN A 305 -14.23 21.30 -13.72
N ASP A 306 -14.98 20.97 -14.77
CA ASP A 306 -14.63 19.86 -15.67
C ASP A 306 -13.33 20.03 -16.47
N THR A 307 -12.78 21.24 -16.53
CA THR A 307 -11.54 21.55 -17.25
C THR A 307 -10.36 21.89 -16.34
N ALA A 308 -10.54 22.09 -15.03
CA ALA A 308 -9.49 22.60 -14.15
C ALA A 308 -9.40 21.94 -12.77
N TYR A 309 -8.15 21.69 -12.34
CA TYR A 309 -7.80 21.28 -10.98
C TYR A 309 -6.92 22.33 -10.31
N LEU A 310 -7.15 22.57 -9.01
CA LEU A 310 -6.28 23.32 -8.11
C LEU A 310 -5.71 22.36 -7.06
N ILE A 311 -4.38 22.31 -6.96
CA ILE A 311 -3.65 21.50 -5.99
C ILE A 311 -2.95 22.45 -5.02
N HIS A 312 -3.40 22.47 -3.77
CA HIS A 312 -2.74 23.19 -2.68
C HIS A 312 -1.86 22.22 -1.89
N ASN A 313 -0.59 22.58 -1.67
CA ASN A 313 0.35 21.79 -0.87
C ASN A 313 1.08 22.65 0.17
N SER A 314 0.86 22.34 1.44
CA SER A 314 1.59 22.87 2.60
C SER A 314 2.13 21.76 3.52
N LYS A 315 2.14 20.50 3.06
CA LYS A 315 2.56 19.32 3.85
C LYS A 315 3.98 19.48 4.39
N LEU A 316 4.19 18.90 5.56
CA LEU A 316 5.49 18.83 6.22
C LEU A 316 6.03 17.40 6.22
N THR A 317 7.35 17.27 6.19
CA THR A 317 8.06 16.04 6.55
C THR A 317 8.06 15.83 8.07
N ILE A 318 8.47 14.65 8.54
CA ILE A 318 8.73 14.40 9.98
C ILE A 318 9.80 15.32 10.59
N TYR A 319 10.61 15.98 9.76
CA TYR A 319 11.60 16.98 10.16
C TYR A 319 10.99 18.38 10.38
N ASN A 320 9.68 18.54 10.16
CA ASN A 320 8.97 19.82 10.08
C ASN A 320 9.50 20.76 8.98
N THR A 321 10.13 20.21 7.95
CA THR A 321 10.45 20.92 6.70
C THR A 321 9.34 20.70 5.68
N SER A 322 9.08 21.66 4.79
CA SER A 322 8.01 21.52 3.79
C SER A 322 8.31 20.43 2.76
N ALA A 323 7.32 19.60 2.45
CA ALA A 323 7.42 18.44 1.58
C ALA A 323 6.88 18.73 0.17
N SER A 324 7.55 18.20 -0.85
CA SER A 324 6.98 18.10 -2.20
C SER A 324 6.09 16.85 -2.26
N MET A 325 4.88 16.97 -2.79
CA MET A 325 3.91 15.88 -2.81
C MET A 325 3.60 15.43 -4.24
N PRO A 326 3.73 14.13 -4.58
CA PRO A 326 3.23 13.65 -5.86
C PRO A 326 1.70 13.71 -5.84
N VAL A 327 1.11 14.13 -6.95
CA VAL A 327 -0.35 14.15 -7.16
C VAL A 327 -0.65 13.62 -8.55
N ARG A 328 -1.73 12.84 -8.66
CA ARG A 328 -2.29 12.35 -9.92
C ARG A 328 -3.74 12.78 -10.03
N VAL A 329 -4.13 13.44 -11.12
CA VAL A 329 -5.52 13.79 -11.43
C VAL A 329 -5.97 13.16 -12.74
N THR A 330 -7.29 13.08 -12.95
CA THR A 330 -7.88 12.46 -14.14
C THR A 330 -8.85 13.39 -14.87
N TYR A 331 -8.89 13.26 -16.18
CA TYR A 331 -9.90 13.84 -17.06
C TYR A 331 -10.48 12.74 -17.96
N ASN A 332 -11.81 12.67 -18.05
CA ASN A 332 -12.49 11.75 -18.96
C ASN A 332 -12.68 12.47 -20.30
N LEU A 333 -11.90 12.10 -21.31
CA LEU A 333 -11.92 12.70 -22.64
C LEU A 333 -12.72 11.84 -23.62
N SER A 334 -13.10 12.41 -24.77
CA SER A 334 -13.73 11.66 -25.87
C SER A 334 -12.83 10.56 -26.44
N ILE A 335 -11.51 10.65 -26.21
CA ILE A 335 -10.48 9.71 -26.65
C ILE A 335 -10.00 8.75 -25.55
N GLY A 336 -10.56 8.80 -24.34
CA GLY A 336 -10.20 7.94 -23.22
C GLY A 336 -9.85 8.68 -21.93
N THR A 337 -9.36 7.95 -20.94
CA THR A 337 -9.02 8.50 -19.61
C THR A 337 -7.62 9.10 -19.62
N LEU A 338 -7.54 10.43 -19.55
CA LEU A 338 -6.27 11.15 -19.41
C LEU A 338 -5.90 11.25 -17.93
N TYR A 339 -4.68 10.85 -17.59
CA TYR A 339 -4.07 11.08 -16.28
C TYR A 339 -3.01 12.18 -16.40
N VAL A 340 -2.95 13.07 -15.40
CA VAL A 340 -1.87 14.06 -15.26
C VAL A 340 -1.18 13.81 -13.93
N GLN A 341 0.12 13.49 -13.98
CA GLN A 341 0.95 13.20 -12.81
C GLN A 341 1.95 14.33 -12.62
N LEU A 342 2.01 14.92 -11.43
CA LEU A 342 2.91 16.03 -11.11
C LEU A 342 3.48 15.96 -9.70
N LEU A 343 4.59 16.66 -9.48
CA LEU A 343 5.14 16.90 -8.15
C LEU A 343 4.75 18.32 -7.69
N ALA A 344 3.78 18.40 -6.77
CA ALA A 344 3.34 19.66 -6.19
C ALA A 344 4.44 20.19 -5.25
N LEU A 345 4.96 21.37 -5.55
CA LEU A 345 6.05 21.97 -4.78
C LEU A 345 5.61 22.36 -3.36
N PRO A 346 6.55 22.51 -2.40
CA PRO A 346 6.19 22.81 -1.02
C PRO A 346 5.68 24.26 -0.88
N ASN A 347 4.66 24.47 -0.04
CA ASN A 347 3.99 25.76 0.18
C ASN A 347 3.53 26.44 -1.12
N SER A 348 2.89 25.67 -2.00
CA SER A 348 2.50 26.13 -3.34
C SER A 348 1.06 25.81 -3.72
N SER A 349 0.57 26.54 -4.71
CA SER A 349 -0.69 26.27 -5.42
C SER A 349 -0.38 25.97 -6.88
N THR A 350 -0.66 24.74 -7.30
CA THR A 350 -0.51 24.28 -8.68
C THR A 350 -1.87 24.22 -9.36
N ILE A 351 -2.00 24.77 -10.55
CA ILE A 351 -3.22 24.68 -11.37
C ILE A 351 -2.91 23.79 -12.58
N ILE A 352 -3.86 22.94 -12.95
CA ILE A 352 -3.88 22.21 -14.21
C ILE A 352 -5.13 22.64 -14.95
N ASN A 353 -5.00 23.15 -16.17
CA ASN A 353 -6.12 23.50 -17.05
C ASN A 353 -6.07 22.64 -18.31
N LEU A 354 -7.23 22.14 -18.73
CA LEU A 354 -7.49 21.41 -19.96
C LEU A 354 -8.35 22.30 -20.88
N GLU A 355 -7.92 22.47 -22.12
CA GLU A 355 -8.65 23.21 -23.15
C GLU A 355 -8.90 22.29 -24.34
N ASP A 356 -10.17 22.09 -24.72
CA ASP A 356 -10.55 21.38 -25.94
C ASP A 356 -10.78 22.40 -27.06
N THR A 357 -9.99 22.31 -28.13
CA THR A 357 -10.11 23.22 -29.28
C THR A 357 -10.98 22.65 -30.41
N GLY A 358 -11.54 21.44 -30.26
CA GLY A 358 -12.18 20.69 -31.34
C GLY A 358 -11.19 20.01 -32.33
N GLU A 359 -9.90 20.35 -32.27
CA GLU A 359 -8.82 19.72 -33.06
C GLU A 359 -7.75 19.02 -32.19
N LYS A 360 -7.60 19.48 -30.94
CA LYS A 360 -6.68 18.93 -29.96
C LYS A 360 -7.11 19.31 -28.54
N TYR A 361 -6.64 18.55 -27.56
CA TYR A 361 -6.59 18.97 -26.17
C TYR A 361 -5.27 19.69 -25.88
N ILE A 362 -5.33 20.81 -25.16
CA ILE A 362 -4.17 21.53 -24.66
C ILE A 362 -4.21 21.50 -23.13
N ILE A 363 -3.18 20.92 -22.50
CA ILE A 363 -3.03 20.92 -21.05
C ILE A 363 -1.99 21.96 -20.67
N LYS A 364 -2.31 22.83 -19.70
CA LYS A 364 -1.43 23.90 -19.21
C LYS A 364 -1.30 23.76 -17.69
N SER A 365 -0.08 23.77 -17.17
CA SER A 365 0.15 23.76 -15.70
C SER A 365 1.35 24.59 -15.30
N ASN A 366 1.29 25.24 -14.13
CA ASN A 366 2.46 25.92 -13.54
C ASN A 366 3.40 24.97 -12.78
N ALA A 367 3.15 23.66 -12.79
CA ALA A 367 4.06 22.66 -12.23
C ALA A 367 5.39 22.60 -13.01
N THR A 368 6.50 22.38 -12.29
CA THR A 368 7.85 22.30 -12.88
C THR A 368 8.31 20.87 -13.17
N SER A 369 7.60 19.86 -12.66
CA SER A 369 7.88 18.44 -12.88
C SER A 369 6.56 17.70 -12.99
N TRP A 370 6.16 17.39 -14.23
CA TRP A 370 4.90 16.73 -14.54
C TRP A 370 4.93 16.08 -15.92
N TYR A 371 4.03 15.14 -16.13
CA TYR A 371 3.71 14.54 -17.43
C TYR A 371 2.23 14.20 -17.48
N ALA A 372 1.73 13.91 -18.68
CA ALA A 372 0.39 13.36 -18.86
C ALA A 372 0.47 12.03 -19.62
N TYR A 373 -0.50 11.14 -19.40
CA TYR A 373 -0.63 9.91 -20.18
C TYR A 373 -2.09 9.59 -20.44
N LEU A 374 -2.40 9.16 -21.67
CA LEU A 374 -3.72 8.67 -22.02
C LEU A 374 -3.73 7.18 -21.71
N TYR A 375 -4.54 6.75 -20.75
CA TYR A 375 -4.54 5.36 -20.30
C TYR A 375 -5.25 4.46 -21.31
N ASN A 376 -4.55 3.42 -21.76
CA ASN A 376 -5.08 2.43 -22.67
C ASN A 376 -5.73 1.27 -21.87
N GLU A 377 -7.06 1.26 -21.83
CA GLU A 377 -7.85 0.25 -21.11
C GLU A 377 -7.64 -1.19 -21.64
N THR A 378 -7.23 -1.38 -22.91
CA THR A 378 -7.03 -2.72 -23.48
C THR A 378 -5.59 -3.23 -23.38
N ASP A 379 -4.61 -2.32 -23.41
CA ASP A 379 -3.19 -2.65 -23.27
C ASP A 379 -2.44 -1.50 -22.55
N PRO A 380 -2.46 -1.48 -21.21
CA PRO A 380 -1.96 -0.38 -20.38
C PRO A 380 -0.51 0.01 -20.64
N ASP A 381 0.34 -0.93 -21.03
CA ASP A 381 1.76 -0.69 -21.33
C ASP A 381 1.94 0.21 -22.56
N TYR A 382 0.98 0.18 -23.49
CA TYR A 382 0.91 1.07 -24.66
C TYR A 382 0.14 2.39 -24.38
N SER A 383 0.03 2.82 -23.12
CA SER A 383 -0.50 4.15 -22.77
C SER A 383 0.46 5.25 -23.24
N PRO A 384 0.14 6.10 -24.24
CA PRO A 384 1.05 7.12 -24.71
C PRO A 384 1.27 8.21 -23.65
N ILE A 385 2.55 8.53 -23.42
CA ILE A 385 3.01 9.56 -22.48
C ILE A 385 3.39 10.82 -23.23
N TYR A 386 3.12 11.96 -22.60
CA TYR A 386 3.37 13.29 -23.10
C TYR A 386 4.13 14.09 -22.04
N GLU A 387 5.27 14.65 -22.44
CA GLU A 387 6.05 15.56 -21.60
C GLU A 387 5.77 17.03 -21.98
N PRO A 388 5.76 17.96 -21.01
CA PRO A 388 5.43 19.36 -21.25
C PRO A 388 6.57 20.11 -21.94
N GLN A 389 6.22 20.88 -22.98
CA GLN A 389 7.10 21.88 -23.59
C GLN A 389 6.62 23.27 -23.20
N ASN A 390 7.48 24.07 -22.57
CA ASN A 390 7.13 25.40 -22.03
C ASN A 390 5.84 25.38 -21.18
N ASN A 391 5.69 24.39 -20.29
CA ASN A 391 4.53 24.20 -19.42
C ASN A 391 3.20 23.90 -20.15
N ILE A 392 3.27 23.39 -21.39
CA ILE A 392 2.12 23.00 -22.22
C ILE A 392 2.32 21.58 -22.76
N ILE A 393 1.24 20.78 -22.75
CA ILE A 393 1.13 19.53 -23.51
C ILE A 393 0.02 19.68 -24.55
N GLU A 394 0.24 19.19 -25.77
CA GLU A 394 -0.79 19.12 -26.81
C GLU A 394 -1.08 17.67 -27.22
N LEU A 395 -2.33 17.22 -27.06
CA LEU A 395 -2.81 15.92 -27.53
C LEU A 395 -3.72 16.13 -28.73
N LYS A 396 -3.24 15.84 -29.94
CA LYS A 396 -4.05 15.91 -31.15
C LYS A 396 -5.11 14.81 -31.16
N TYR A 397 -6.30 15.10 -31.67
CA TYR A 397 -7.26 14.05 -31.98
C TYR A 397 -6.67 13.09 -33.02
N ILE A 398 -6.34 11.88 -32.60
CA ILE A 398 -6.10 10.77 -33.52
C ILE A 398 -7.48 10.31 -33.98
N ALA A 399 -7.93 10.84 -35.12
CA ALA A 399 -9.15 10.36 -35.76
C ALA A 399 -9.03 8.84 -35.97
N PRO A 400 -10.06 8.03 -35.60
CA PRO A 400 -9.99 6.59 -35.79
C PRO A 400 -9.82 6.30 -37.27
N ILE A 401 -8.71 5.66 -37.63
CA ILE A 401 -8.43 5.25 -39.01
C ILE A 401 -9.40 4.13 -39.34
N THR A 402 -10.52 4.47 -39.99
CA THR A 402 -11.46 3.52 -40.57
C THR A 402 -10.84 2.87 -41.80
N THR A 403 -9.94 1.92 -41.55
CA THR A 403 -9.45 0.99 -42.58
C THR A 403 -10.58 0.05 -42.95
N ILE A 404 -11.49 0.52 -43.82
CA ILE A 404 -12.53 -0.31 -44.43
C ILE A 404 -11.85 -1.26 -45.41
N THR A 405 -11.40 -2.41 -44.88
CA THR A 405 -10.93 -3.52 -45.72
C THR A 405 -12.16 -4.20 -46.33
N SER A 406 -12.63 -3.66 -47.45
CA SER A 406 -13.71 -4.24 -48.23
C SER A 406 -13.23 -5.52 -48.94
N THR A 407 -13.24 -6.64 -48.22
CA THR A 407 -12.88 -7.96 -48.78
C THR A 407 -13.99 -8.43 -49.72
N THR A 408 -13.88 -8.11 -51.00
CA THR A 408 -14.72 -8.67 -52.06
C THR A 408 -14.42 -10.15 -52.22
N ILE A 409 -15.30 -11.01 -51.67
CA ILE A 409 -15.25 -12.45 -51.87
C ILE A 409 -15.57 -12.74 -53.35
N SER A 410 -14.55 -13.10 -54.13
CA SER A 410 -14.73 -13.61 -55.49
C SER A 410 -14.79 -15.14 -55.45
N THR A 411 -15.93 -15.69 -55.82
CA THR A 411 -16.17 -17.15 -55.84
C THR A 411 -15.71 -17.77 -57.16
N THR A 412 -14.72 -18.66 -57.12
CA THR A 412 -14.39 -19.53 -58.26
C THR A 412 -14.10 -20.97 -57.81
N HIS A 413 -15.00 -21.90 -58.12
CA HIS A 413 -14.69 -23.34 -58.22
C HIS A 413 -13.79 -23.59 -59.44
N PRO A 414 -12.94 -24.62 -59.42
CA PRO A 414 -13.34 -25.86 -60.12
C PRO A 414 -12.83 -27.19 -59.53
N SER A 415 -13.70 -28.20 -59.69
CA SER A 415 -13.46 -29.59 -60.14
C SER A 415 -12.41 -30.53 -59.50
N THR A 416 -12.92 -31.72 -59.15
CA THR A 416 -12.24 -32.93 -58.70
C THR A 416 -11.43 -33.66 -59.79
N THR A 417 -10.41 -34.43 -59.38
CA THR A 417 -9.98 -35.66 -60.07
C THR A 417 -9.45 -36.68 -59.05
N THR A 418 -9.86 -37.94 -59.20
CA THR A 418 -9.64 -39.04 -58.24
C THR A 418 -8.52 -39.97 -58.73
N ILE A 419 -7.58 -40.37 -57.85
CA ILE A 419 -6.74 -41.58 -58.04
C ILE A 419 -6.71 -42.39 -56.73
N ALA A 420 -6.55 -43.70 -56.86
CA ALA A 420 -7.05 -44.72 -55.93
C ALA A 420 -6.08 -45.18 -54.82
N THR A 421 -6.69 -45.94 -53.91
CA THR A 421 -6.17 -46.55 -52.67
C THR A 421 -5.16 -47.69 -52.88
N THR A 422 -4.25 -47.87 -51.91
CA THR A 422 -3.77 -49.21 -51.51
C THR A 422 -3.72 -49.29 -49.99
N ILE A 423 -4.15 -50.42 -49.42
CA ILE A 423 -4.34 -50.66 -47.98
C ILE A 423 -3.30 -51.66 -47.49
N THR A 424 -2.74 -51.45 -46.30
CA THR A 424 -2.22 -52.55 -45.47
C THR A 424 -2.50 -52.29 -43.99
N SER A 425 -3.12 -53.26 -43.32
CA SER A 425 -3.39 -53.33 -41.87
C SER A 425 -2.16 -53.92 -41.12
N THR A 426 -2.01 -54.08 -39.80
CA THR A 426 -2.85 -54.14 -38.56
C THR A 426 -1.83 -54.14 -37.36
N PRO A 427 -2.14 -54.43 -36.07
CA PRO A 427 -3.15 -53.90 -35.14
C PRO A 427 -2.57 -53.35 -33.80
N THR A 428 -3.47 -52.74 -33.04
CA THR A 428 -3.54 -52.37 -31.61
C THR A 428 -2.79 -53.21 -30.56
N ALA A 429 -2.36 -52.55 -29.46
CA ALA A 429 -2.33 -53.13 -28.12
C ALA A 429 -2.83 -52.12 -27.06
N ILE A 430 -3.76 -52.54 -26.20
CA ILE A 430 -4.31 -51.80 -25.04
C ILE A 430 -3.97 -52.61 -23.79
N GLN A 431 -3.57 -51.96 -22.68
CA GLN A 431 -3.78 -52.53 -21.34
C GLN A 431 -4.24 -51.46 -20.34
N GLN A 432 -5.12 -51.91 -19.43
CA GLN A 432 -5.79 -51.16 -18.36
C GLN A 432 -5.09 -51.36 -17.00
N PRO A 433 -5.43 -50.56 -15.96
CA PRO A 433 -4.76 -50.60 -14.66
C PRO A 433 -5.32 -51.68 -13.73
N MET A 434 -4.59 -51.98 -12.64
CA MET A 434 -5.01 -52.92 -11.59
C MET A 434 -4.64 -52.44 -10.17
N GLY A 435 -5.57 -52.66 -9.23
CA GLY A 435 -5.26 -53.40 -8.00
C GLY A 435 -4.99 -52.62 -6.71
N THR A 436 -5.87 -52.82 -5.72
CA THR A 436 -5.85 -52.21 -4.36
C THR A 436 -5.45 -53.20 -3.25
N THR A 437 -4.72 -52.75 -2.21
CA THR A 437 -4.62 -53.31 -0.82
C THR A 437 -3.59 -52.49 0.00
N SER A 438 -3.48 -52.49 1.34
CA SER A 438 -4.49 -52.44 2.44
C SER A 438 -3.78 -52.28 3.82
N THR A 439 -4.31 -51.42 4.71
CA THR A 439 -4.17 -51.41 6.20
C THR A 439 -2.84 -51.82 6.88
N GLN A 440 -2.30 -50.95 7.76
CA GLN A 440 -2.13 -51.23 9.21
C GLN A 440 -1.62 -50.03 10.04
N THR A 441 -1.99 -50.01 11.33
CA THR A 441 -1.53 -49.07 12.38
C THR A 441 -0.73 -49.83 13.45
N PRO A 442 0.30 -49.20 14.04
CA PRO A 442 0.41 -49.10 15.52
C PRO A 442 0.88 -47.69 15.96
N SER A 443 0.28 -46.97 16.92
CA SER A 443 0.16 -47.15 18.39
C SER A 443 1.30 -46.53 19.24
N GLY A 444 0.96 -45.58 20.12
CA GLY A 444 1.50 -45.49 21.49
C GLY A 444 2.47 -44.35 21.86
N GLY A 445 2.11 -43.58 22.91
CA GLY A 445 3.00 -42.78 23.77
C GLY A 445 3.45 -41.40 23.22
N GLU A 446 3.58 -40.34 24.00
CA GLU A 446 3.23 -40.07 25.41
C GLU A 446 2.78 -38.62 25.55
N GLY A 447 2.02 -38.29 26.60
CA GLY A 447 1.68 -36.90 26.91
C GLY A 447 1.34 -36.71 28.37
N GLY A 448 1.84 -35.61 28.96
CA GLY A 448 1.33 -35.07 30.22
C GLY A 448 2.37 -34.75 31.30
N GLU A 449 3.04 -33.59 31.19
CA GLU A 449 3.50 -32.79 32.34
C GLU A 449 3.70 -31.31 31.95
N GLN A 450 2.67 -30.45 32.06
CA GLN A 450 2.83 -28.97 32.13
C GLN A 450 1.68 -28.21 32.86
N TYR A 451 0.67 -28.88 33.42
CA TYR A 451 -0.55 -28.22 33.93
C TYR A 451 -0.52 -27.68 35.37
N LEU A 452 0.63 -27.68 36.05
CA LEU A 452 0.73 -27.37 37.48
C LEU A 452 1.23 -25.96 37.85
N LEU A 453 1.72 -25.15 36.89
CA LEU A 453 2.26 -23.82 37.20
C LEU A 453 1.21 -22.69 37.16
N TYR A 454 0.10 -22.85 36.43
CA TYR A 454 -0.88 -21.78 36.22
C TYR A 454 -1.87 -21.57 37.38
N ILE A 455 -2.14 -22.60 38.20
CA ILE A 455 -3.15 -22.52 39.26
C ILE A 455 -2.66 -21.67 40.44
N THR A 456 -1.36 -21.69 40.75
CA THR A 456 -0.79 -20.94 41.88
C THR A 456 -0.83 -19.41 41.68
N VAL A 457 -0.67 -18.94 40.45
CA VAL A 457 -0.66 -17.50 40.13
C VAL A 457 -2.06 -16.88 40.27
N VAL A 458 -3.11 -17.59 39.83
CA VAL A 458 -4.50 -17.10 39.88
C VAL A 458 -4.99 -16.90 41.32
N ILE A 459 -4.59 -17.78 42.25
CA ILE A 459 -4.99 -17.68 43.66
C ILE A 459 -4.39 -16.44 44.34
N VAL A 460 -3.13 -16.07 44.02
CA VAL A 460 -2.47 -14.88 44.60
C VAL A 460 -3.14 -13.58 44.16
N VAL A 461 -3.57 -13.48 42.89
CA VAL A 461 -4.24 -12.27 42.37
C VAL A 461 -5.60 -12.05 43.03
N ILE A 462 -6.36 -13.12 43.29
CA ILE A 462 -7.69 -13.01 43.92
C ILE A 462 -7.58 -12.54 45.39
N VAL A 463 -6.59 -13.03 46.14
CA VAL A 463 -6.39 -12.62 47.55
C VAL A 463 -6.00 -11.13 47.66
N ILE A 464 -5.17 -10.62 46.74
CA ILE A 464 -4.80 -9.19 46.71
C ILE A 464 -6.01 -8.31 46.31
N GLY A 465 -6.83 -8.75 45.35
CA GLY A 465 -8.02 -8.02 44.92
C GLY A 465 -9.07 -7.86 46.03
N VAL A 466 -9.31 -8.90 46.83
CA VAL A 466 -10.28 -8.85 47.94
C VAL A 466 -9.79 -7.96 49.09
N ALA A 467 -8.48 -7.96 49.38
CA ALA A 467 -7.90 -7.07 50.39
C ALA A 467 -7.99 -5.58 49.98
N GLY A 468 -7.75 -5.27 48.71
CA GLY A 468 -7.87 -3.89 48.18
C GLY A 468 -9.30 -3.36 48.23
N TYR A 469 -10.30 -4.19 47.91
CA TYR A 469 -11.71 -3.79 47.90
C TYR A 469 -12.25 -3.43 49.30
N LEU A 470 -11.73 -4.06 50.36
CA LEU A 470 -12.15 -3.80 51.75
C LEU A 470 -11.49 -2.56 52.39
N LEU A 471 -10.43 -2.00 51.79
CA LEU A 471 -9.76 -0.79 52.28
C LEU A 471 -10.35 0.51 51.71
N ILE A 472 -11.16 0.44 50.65
CA ILE A 472 -11.79 1.61 50.01
C ILE A 472 -13.17 1.96 50.65
N LYS A 473 -13.59 1.19 51.67
CA LYS A 473 -14.93 1.32 52.28
C LYS A 473 -14.93 1.52 53.80
N LYS A 474 -13.95 2.28 54.31
CA LYS A 474 -13.91 2.83 55.67
C LYS A 474 -13.66 4.33 55.64
#